data_AF-A0A7W0P4M5-F1
#
_entry.id   AF-A0A7W0P4M5-F1
#
_cell.length_a   1.000
_cell.length_b   1.000
_cell.length_c   1.000
_cell.angle_alpha   90.00
_cell.angle_beta   90.00
_cell.angle_gamma   90.00
#
_symmetry.space_group_name_H-M   'P 1'
#
loop_
_entity.id
_entity.type
_entity.pdbx_description
1 polymer ?
#
loop_
_entity_poly.entity_id
_entity_poly.type
_entity_poly.pdbx_seq_one_letter_code
_entity_poly.pdbx_strand_id
1 'polypeptide(L)'
;MGERRQLGYLQLCADRRFHRKTMEAFEQATGLLPEEYWLEARAGGAPVYADRTRAARIAYREGALHMGWAAHGDGCRGFHGASNPELRQKLARTIRARVQDFPGVHHYELFGEGGRVTVTDVHLSGVKMRSP
;
A
#
# COMPACT_ATOMS: atom_id res chain seq x y z
N MET A 1 23.67 4.37 -20.56
CA MET A 1 22.97 3.60 -19.49
C MET A 1 21.78 4.45 -19.07
N GLY A 2 20.56 4.10 -19.49
CA GLY A 2 19.37 4.81 -19.03
C GLY A 2 19.15 4.52 -17.55
N GLU A 3 18.82 5.55 -16.76
CA GLU A 3 18.38 5.35 -15.37
C GLU A 3 17.28 4.28 -15.35
N ARG A 4 17.43 3.28 -14.47
CA ARG A 4 16.35 2.32 -14.22
C ARG A 4 15.18 3.10 -13.65
N ARG A 5 14.15 3.30 -14.47
CA ARG A 5 12.92 3.97 -14.05
C ARG A 5 12.34 3.20 -12.87
N GLN A 6 12.25 3.85 -11.72
CA GLN A 6 11.62 3.27 -10.54
C GLN A 6 10.12 3.31 -10.78
N LEU A 7 9.44 2.18 -10.61
CA LEU A 7 8.00 2.04 -10.79
C LEU A 7 7.35 1.64 -9.48
N GLY A 8 6.09 2.01 -9.28
CA GLY A 8 5.36 1.70 -8.06
C GLY A 8 3.95 1.20 -8.26
N TYR A 9 3.32 0.76 -7.19
CA TYR A 9 1.90 0.47 -7.12
C TYR A 9 1.35 1.02 -5.82
N LEU A 10 0.18 1.65 -5.86
CA LEU A 10 -0.50 2.17 -4.69
C LEU A 10 -1.95 1.71 -4.66
N GLN A 11 -2.33 1.02 -3.59
CA GLN A 11 -3.73 0.70 -3.30
C GLN A 11 -4.23 1.53 -2.13
N LEU A 12 -5.30 2.30 -2.35
CA LEU A 12 -5.80 3.24 -1.35
C LEU A 12 -7.32 3.38 -1.31
N CYS A 13 -7.81 4.09 -0.29
CA CYS A 13 -9.25 4.32 -0.15
C CYS A 13 -9.76 5.44 -1.08
N ALA A 14 -10.91 5.23 -1.71
CA ALA A 14 -11.58 6.26 -2.53
C ALA A 14 -12.13 7.46 -1.72
N ASP A 15 -12.00 7.47 -0.39
CA ASP A 15 -12.47 8.58 0.44
C ASP A 15 -11.65 9.86 0.18
N ARG A 16 -12.32 10.89 -0.33
CA ARG A 16 -11.73 12.19 -0.68
C ARG A 16 -10.93 12.86 0.45
N ARG A 17 -11.21 12.53 1.72
CA ARG A 17 -10.51 13.12 2.87
C ARG A 17 -9.05 12.68 2.95
N PHE A 18 -8.76 11.47 2.44
CA PHE A 18 -7.44 10.84 2.55
C PHE A 18 -6.82 10.52 1.20
N HIS A 19 -7.60 10.35 0.13
CA HIS A 19 -7.14 9.93 -1.19
C HIS A 19 -5.89 10.70 -1.66
N ARG A 20 -6.00 12.03 -1.78
CA ARG A 20 -4.89 12.87 -2.25
C ARG A 20 -3.71 12.86 -1.27
N LYS A 21 -3.97 12.91 0.04
CA LYS A 21 -2.93 12.89 1.07
C LYS A 21 -2.15 11.58 1.08
N THR A 22 -2.81 10.46 0.78
CA THR A 22 -2.17 9.15 0.67
C THR A 22 -1.28 9.09 -0.57
N MET A 23 -1.71 9.64 -1.71
CA MET A 23 -0.86 9.76 -2.89
C MET A 23 0.37 10.61 -2.59
N GLU A 24 0.19 11.81 -2.03
CA GLU A 24 1.29 12.72 -1.68
C GLU A 24 2.28 12.08 -0.69
N ALA A 25 1.78 11.38 0.32
CA ALA A 25 2.63 10.67 1.27
C ALA A 25 3.41 9.52 0.63
N PHE A 26 2.80 8.80 -0.33
CA PHE A 26 3.48 7.74 -1.08
C PHE A 26 4.54 8.30 -2.03
N GLU A 27 4.21 9.35 -2.77
CA GLU A 27 5.13 10.08 -3.65
C GLU A 27 6.33 10.61 -2.86
N GLN A 28 6.09 11.23 -1.70
CA GLN A 28 7.15 11.72 -0.83
C GLN A 28 8.05 10.58 -0.29
N ALA A 29 7.46 9.42 0.06
CA ALA A 29 8.21 8.30 0.61
C ALA A 29 9.04 7.54 -0.44
N THR A 30 8.66 7.61 -1.72
CA THR A 30 9.28 6.82 -2.80
C THR A 30 10.07 7.68 -3.79
N GLY A 31 9.80 8.98 -3.86
CA GLY A 31 10.33 9.87 -4.91
C GLY A 31 9.65 9.69 -6.27
N LEU A 32 8.62 8.84 -6.37
CA LEU A 32 7.89 8.59 -7.62
C LEU A 32 6.93 9.74 -7.95
N LEU A 33 6.77 9.99 -9.24
CA LEU A 33 5.72 10.85 -9.77
C LEU A 33 4.41 10.05 -9.99
N PRO A 34 3.24 10.73 -10.08
CA PRO A 34 1.95 10.09 -10.34
C PRO A 34 1.93 9.17 -11.56
N GLU A 35 2.72 9.47 -12.59
CA GLU A 35 2.79 8.71 -13.84
C GLU A 35 3.68 7.45 -13.72
N GLU A 36 4.38 7.30 -12.60
CA GLU A 36 5.35 6.23 -12.35
C GLU A 36 4.80 5.13 -11.46
N TYR A 37 3.51 5.19 -11.10
CA TYR A 37 2.85 4.11 -10.39
C TYR A 37 1.43 3.83 -10.85
N TRP A 38 1.05 2.56 -10.75
CA TRP A 38 -0.35 2.16 -10.90
C TRP A 38 -1.13 2.50 -9.63
N LEU A 39 -2.31 3.09 -9.79
CA LEU A 39 -3.20 3.45 -8.69
C LEU A 39 -4.46 2.59 -8.69
N GLU A 40 -4.78 2.00 -7.55
CA GLU A 40 -6.05 1.32 -7.31
C GLU A 40 -6.79 1.95 -6.13
N ALA A 41 -7.89 2.66 -6.42
CA ALA A 41 -8.66 3.39 -5.42
C ALA A 41 -10.08 2.82 -5.27
N ARG A 42 -10.49 2.56 -4.02
CA ARG A 42 -11.76 1.85 -3.73
C ARG A 42 -12.16 2.00 -2.27
N ALA A 43 -13.44 1.88 -1.94
CA ALA A 43 -13.89 2.01 -0.55
C ALA A 43 -13.17 0.98 0.34
N GLY A 44 -12.59 1.43 1.46
CA GLY A 44 -11.86 0.60 2.41
C GLY A 44 -10.38 0.39 2.11
N GLY A 45 -9.91 0.71 0.90
CA GLY A 45 -8.49 0.59 0.53
C GLY A 45 -7.98 -0.85 0.49
N ALA A 46 -6.68 -1.02 0.80
CA ALA A 46 -6.00 -2.31 0.71
C ALA A 46 -6.66 -3.45 1.51
N PRO A 47 -7.18 -3.21 2.74
CA PRO A 47 -7.80 -4.26 3.52
C PRO A 47 -9.00 -4.98 2.90
N VAL A 48 -9.68 -4.40 1.92
CA VAL A 48 -10.85 -5.05 1.28
C VAL A 48 -10.45 -6.16 0.30
N TYR A 49 -9.20 -6.15 -0.17
CA TYR A 49 -8.74 -7.11 -1.18
C TYR A 49 -7.48 -7.83 -0.73
N ALA A 50 -7.52 -8.54 0.38
CA ALA A 50 -6.38 -9.38 0.77
C ALA A 50 -6.00 -10.43 -0.31
N ASP A 51 -6.91 -10.86 -1.19
CA ASP A 51 -6.65 -12.05 -2.04
C ASP A 51 -6.67 -11.81 -3.58
N ARG A 52 -7.02 -10.62 -4.10
CA ARG A 52 -7.33 -10.44 -5.55
C ARG A 52 -6.88 -9.14 -6.25
N THR A 53 -5.74 -8.55 -5.90
CA THR A 53 -5.25 -7.34 -6.59
C THR A 53 -4.59 -7.66 -7.94
N ARG A 54 -5.41 -7.79 -9.00
CA ARG A 54 -4.90 -8.01 -10.38
C ARG A 54 -3.95 -6.90 -10.83
N ALA A 55 -4.23 -5.66 -10.46
CA ALA A 55 -3.38 -4.51 -10.80
C ALA A 55 -2.00 -4.59 -10.13
N ALA A 56 -1.94 -4.98 -8.85
CA ALA A 56 -0.66 -5.19 -8.15
C ALA A 56 0.22 -6.25 -8.84
N ARG A 57 -0.38 -7.36 -9.29
CA ARG A 57 0.33 -8.41 -10.05
C ARG A 57 0.81 -7.93 -11.42
N ILE A 58 0.06 -7.05 -12.09
CA ILE A 58 0.51 -6.43 -13.33
C ILE A 58 1.71 -5.54 -13.03
N ALA A 59 1.57 -4.58 -12.11
CA ALA A 59 2.63 -3.66 -11.71
C ALA A 59 3.93 -4.39 -11.32
N TYR A 60 3.82 -5.45 -10.50
CA TYR A 60 4.96 -6.26 -10.10
C TYR A 60 5.67 -6.94 -11.29
N ARG A 61 4.91 -7.49 -12.25
CA ARG A 61 5.49 -8.10 -13.47
C ARG A 61 6.12 -7.07 -14.41
N GLU A 62 5.61 -5.84 -14.41
CA GLU A 62 6.19 -4.71 -15.15
C GLU A 62 7.39 -4.08 -14.43
N GLY A 63 7.79 -4.62 -13.27
CA GLY A 63 9.01 -4.21 -12.56
C GLY A 63 8.80 -3.13 -11.49
N ALA A 64 7.60 -2.99 -10.93
CA ALA A 64 7.38 -2.13 -9.77
C ALA A 64 8.27 -2.56 -8.58
N LEU A 65 9.01 -1.60 -8.02
CA LEU A 65 9.91 -1.78 -6.88
C LEU A 65 9.34 -1.21 -5.57
N HIS A 66 8.29 -0.40 -5.65
CA HIS A 66 7.64 0.23 -4.49
C HIS A 66 6.15 -0.14 -4.46
N MET A 67 5.68 -0.76 -3.37
CA MET A 67 4.28 -1.15 -3.22
C MET A 67 3.65 -0.56 -1.97
N GLY A 68 2.75 0.40 -2.15
CA GLY A 68 1.99 1.06 -1.10
C GLY A 68 0.64 0.39 -0.84
N TRP A 69 0.37 0.13 0.43
CA TRP A 69 -0.89 -0.45 0.91
C TRP A 69 -1.51 0.50 1.93
N ALA A 70 -2.66 1.07 1.59
CA ALA A 70 -3.26 2.11 2.40
C ALA A 70 -4.64 1.78 2.95
N ALA A 71 -4.90 2.27 4.16
CA ALA A 71 -6.21 2.38 4.77
C ALA A 71 -6.34 3.74 5.46
N HIS A 72 -7.54 4.08 5.93
CA HIS A 72 -7.74 5.23 6.81
C HIS A 72 -8.79 4.94 7.86
N GLY A 73 -8.67 5.60 9.00
CA GLY A 73 -9.65 5.65 10.08
C GLY A 73 -10.71 6.73 9.87
N ASP A 74 -11.23 7.25 10.97
CA ASP A 74 -12.13 8.41 11.00
C ASP A 74 -13.44 8.16 10.23
N GLY A 75 -14.05 7.00 10.47
CA GLY A 75 -15.32 6.60 9.86
C GLY A 75 -15.17 6.22 8.39
N CYS A 76 -14.34 5.21 8.10
CA CYS A 76 -14.20 4.66 6.76
C CYS A 76 -15.49 3.94 6.31
N ARG A 77 -16.15 4.45 5.27
CA ARG A 77 -17.38 3.84 4.74
C ARG A 77 -17.19 2.49 4.05
N GLY A 78 -15.94 2.11 3.73
CA GLY A 78 -15.61 0.76 3.29
C GLY A 78 -15.62 -0.29 4.41
N PHE A 79 -15.64 0.16 5.66
CA PHE A 79 -15.68 -0.67 6.86
C PHE A 79 -16.61 -0.01 7.89
N HIS A 80 -17.91 -0.05 7.63
CA HIS A 80 -18.91 0.58 8.49
C HIS A 80 -18.80 0.08 9.93
N GLY A 81 -18.71 1.01 10.89
CA GLY A 81 -18.62 0.72 12.32
C GLY A 81 -17.23 0.29 12.82
N ALA A 82 -16.23 0.12 11.94
CA ALA A 82 -14.89 -0.24 12.37
C ALA A 82 -14.17 0.95 13.03
N SER A 83 -13.50 0.66 14.14
CA SER A 83 -12.61 1.59 14.85
C SER A 83 -11.25 1.72 14.16
N ASN A 84 -10.52 2.79 14.49
CA ASN A 84 -9.17 3.03 13.96
C ASN A 84 -8.21 1.87 14.30
N PRO A 85 -8.17 1.31 15.54
CA PRO A 85 -7.35 0.14 15.85
C PRO A 85 -7.68 -1.11 15.02
N GLU A 86 -8.97 -1.38 14.78
CA GLU A 86 -9.38 -2.53 13.96
C GLU A 86 -8.92 -2.38 12.50
N LEU A 87 -8.99 -1.16 11.96
CA LEU A 87 -8.54 -0.86 10.60
C LEU A 87 -7.02 -0.99 10.46
N ARG A 88 -6.25 -0.53 11.46
CA ARG A 88 -4.80 -0.76 11.52
C ARG A 88 -4.47 -2.26 11.55
N GLN A 89 -5.19 -3.04 12.37
CA GLN A 89 -4.98 -4.48 12.44
C GLN A 89 -5.31 -5.18 11.12
N LYS A 90 -6.37 -4.76 10.42
CA LYS A 90 -6.71 -5.27 9.09
C LYS A 90 -5.62 -4.92 8.06
N LEU A 91 -5.12 -3.69 8.07
CA LEU A 91 -4.03 -3.26 7.20
C LEU A 91 -2.74 -4.07 7.44
N ALA A 92 -2.32 -4.22 8.69
CA ALA A 92 -1.15 -5.02 9.05
C ALA A 92 -1.27 -6.49 8.59
N ARG A 93 -2.46 -7.10 8.68
CA ARG A 93 -2.71 -8.44 8.11
C ARG A 93 -2.54 -8.45 6.59
N THR A 94 -3.12 -7.48 5.89
CA THR A 94 -2.99 -7.36 4.44
C THR A 94 -1.53 -7.23 4.03
N ILE A 95 -0.76 -6.38 4.69
CA ILE A 95 0.65 -6.16 4.34
C ILE A 95 1.47 -7.43 4.53
N ARG A 96 1.27 -8.17 5.64
CA ARG A 96 1.97 -9.44 5.84
C ARG A 96 1.73 -10.44 4.70
N ALA A 97 0.50 -10.52 4.19
CA ALA A 97 0.21 -11.34 3.01
C ALA A 97 0.88 -10.79 1.75
N ARG A 98 0.85 -9.46 1.56
CA ARG A 98 1.40 -8.81 0.37
C ARG A 98 2.91 -8.90 0.24
N VAL A 99 3.65 -8.89 1.36
CA VAL A 99 5.09 -9.12 1.31
C VAL A 99 5.42 -10.55 0.86
N GLN A 100 4.55 -11.52 1.16
CA GLN A 100 4.72 -12.89 0.66
C GLN A 100 4.36 -13.01 -0.82
N ASP A 101 3.31 -12.32 -1.27
CA ASP A 101 2.88 -12.33 -2.67
C ASP A 101 3.86 -11.63 -3.61
N PHE A 102 4.58 -10.62 -3.11
CA PHE A 102 5.45 -9.74 -3.91
C PHE A 102 6.82 -9.61 -3.23
N PRO A 103 7.65 -10.67 -3.23
CA PRO A 103 8.94 -10.64 -2.55
C PRO A 103 9.97 -9.75 -3.27
N GLY A 104 10.93 -9.20 -2.53
CA GLY A 104 12.09 -8.50 -3.10
C GLY A 104 11.83 -7.06 -3.54
N VAL A 105 10.69 -6.47 -3.16
CA VAL A 105 10.35 -5.06 -3.39
C VAL A 105 10.10 -4.33 -2.06
N HIS A 106 10.12 -3.01 -2.08
CA HIS A 106 9.81 -2.18 -0.92
C HIS A 106 8.30 -2.14 -0.68
N HIS A 107 7.89 -2.29 0.58
CA HIS A 107 6.49 -2.24 0.97
C HIS A 107 6.24 -1.08 1.92
N TYR A 108 5.20 -0.31 1.66
CA TYR A 108 4.83 0.84 2.47
C TYR A 108 3.45 0.61 3.10
N GLU A 109 3.38 0.68 4.42
CA GLU A 109 2.11 0.82 5.15
C GLU A 109 1.73 2.30 5.19
N LEU A 110 0.55 2.65 4.67
CA LEU A 110 0.03 4.01 4.75
C LEU A 110 -1.28 4.04 5.54
N PHE A 111 -1.34 4.80 6.62
CA PHE A 111 -2.57 4.93 7.42
C PHE A 111 -3.00 6.38 7.61
N GLY A 112 -4.22 6.69 7.16
CA GLY A 112 -4.84 7.99 7.34
C GLY A 112 -5.59 8.12 8.67
N GLU A 113 -5.28 9.13 9.48
CA GLU A 113 -5.96 9.45 10.74
C GLU A 113 -5.74 10.93 11.11
N GLY A 114 -6.74 11.58 11.70
CA GLY A 114 -6.62 12.97 12.15
C GLY A 114 -6.28 13.95 11.02
N GLY A 115 -6.72 13.64 9.79
CA GLY A 115 -6.41 14.42 8.60
C GLY A 115 -4.95 14.32 8.12
N ARG A 116 -4.15 13.39 8.62
CA ARG A 116 -2.77 13.11 8.19
C ARG A 116 -2.63 11.68 7.71
N VAL A 117 -1.57 11.38 6.98
CA VAL A 117 -1.21 10.01 6.58
C VAL A 117 0.18 9.70 7.13
N THR A 118 0.29 8.61 7.90
CA THR A 118 1.58 8.09 8.36
C THR A 118 2.06 7.03 7.38
N VAL A 119 3.36 7.04 7.08
CA VAL A 119 4.01 6.04 6.22
C VAL A 119 5.03 5.26 7.02
N THR A 120 4.99 3.94 6.91
CA THR A 120 5.99 3.03 7.50
C THR A 120 6.55 2.14 6.40
N ASP A 121 7.87 2.15 6.23
CA ASP A 121 8.55 1.19 5.36
C ASP A 121 8.64 -0.17 6.07
N VAL A 122 8.11 -1.19 5.41
CA VAL A 122 7.98 -2.55 5.94
C VAL A 122 9.11 -3.40 5.36
N HIS A 123 10.26 -3.31 6.00
CA HIS A 123 11.34 -4.27 5.79
C HIS A 123 11.04 -5.54 6.59
N LEU A 124 10.82 -6.67 5.91
CA LEU A 124 10.96 -7.96 6.57
C LEU A 124 12.45 -8.25 6.80
N SER A 125 13.01 -7.67 7.86
CA SER A 125 14.28 -8.10 8.40
C SER A 125 14.13 -9.53 8.93
N GLY A 126 14.58 -10.54 8.16
CA GLY A 126 14.97 -11.83 8.71
C GLY A 126 14.07 -13.05 8.48
N VAL A 127 13.40 -13.19 7.33
CA VAL A 127 12.99 -14.54 6.92
C VAL A 127 14.20 -15.24 6.32
N LYS A 128 14.90 -16.04 7.15
CA LYS A 128 15.85 -17.04 6.64
C LYS A 128 15.09 -17.92 5.66
N MET A 129 15.46 -17.87 4.37
CA MET A 129 15.06 -18.89 3.42
C MET A 129 15.52 -20.24 4.01
N ARG A 130 14.58 -21.10 4.37
CA ARG A 130 14.90 -22.51 4.52
C ARG A 130 15.11 -23.02 3.10
N SER A 131 16.37 -23.26 2.76
CA SER A 131 16.74 -24.04 1.58
C SER A 131 16.06 -25.42 1.64
N PRO A 132 15.74 -26.03 0.48
CA PRO A 132 15.00 -27.28 0.38
C PRO A 132 15.66 -28.45 1.12
#